data_AF-A0A3D8MEM2-F1
#
_entry.id   AF-A0A3D8MEM2-F1
#
_cell.length_a   1.000
_cell.length_b   1.000
_cell.length_c   1.000
_cell.angle_alpha   90.00
_cell.angle_beta   90.00
_cell.angle_gamma   90.00
#
_symmetry.space_group_name_H-M   'P 1'
#
loop_
_entity.id
_entity.type
_entity.pdbx_description
1 polymer ?
#
loop_
_entity_poly.entity_id
_entity_poly.type
_entity_poly.pdbx_seq_one_letter_code
_entity_poly.pdbx_strand_id
1 'polypeptide(L)' 'MVDVYKESNDNGVYELVYPVKEASISLQKDHLYGFDYNIAAPKQTPFKLFLDDEVLVEGKVGESGYVRGSGVL' A
#
# COMPACT_ATOMS: atom_id res chain seq x y z
N MET A 1 -6.26 -2.02 -1.52
CA MET A 1 -6.06 -0.61 -1.91
C MET A 1 -4.80 -0.12 -1.24
N VAL A 2 -3.91 0.48 -2.01
CA VAL A 2 -2.69 1.14 -1.51
C VAL A 2 -2.66 2.48 -2.23
N ASP A 3 -2.54 3.58 -1.50
CA ASP A 3 -2.49 4.93 -2.05
C ASP A 3 -1.10 5.51 -1.75
N VAL A 4 -0.44 6.11 -2.74
CA VAL A 4 0.90 6.69 -2.60
C VAL A 4 0.84 8.18 -2.88
N TYR A 5 1.30 9.02 -1.95
CA TYR A 5 1.17 10.48 -2.03
C TYR A 5 2.49 11.18 -1.71
N LYS A 6 2.72 12.34 -2.34
CA LYS A 6 3.85 13.22 -2.01
C LYS A 6 3.41 14.29 -1.02
N GLU A 7 4.28 14.70 -0.09
CA GLU A 7 4.00 15.71 0.95
C GLU A 7 3.10 16.86 0.46
N SER A 8 1.89 16.89 1.01
CA SER A 8 0.83 17.88 0.79
C SER A 8 0.44 18.13 -0.68
N ASN A 9 -0.77 17.69 -1.03
CA ASN A 9 -1.53 18.17 -2.19
C ASN A 9 -1.21 17.53 -3.56
N ASP A 10 -0.87 16.23 -3.58
CA ASP A 10 -0.84 15.45 -4.82
C ASP A 10 -2.02 14.46 -4.86
N ASN A 11 -2.85 14.54 -5.90
CA ASN A 11 -4.02 13.68 -6.13
C ASN A 11 -3.62 12.34 -6.77
N GLY A 12 -2.38 11.88 -6.54
CA GLY A 12 -1.82 10.63 -7.07
C GLY A 12 -2.47 9.40 -6.44
N VAL A 13 -3.77 9.22 -6.64
CA VAL A 13 -4.50 8.05 -6.14
C VAL A 13 -4.19 6.88 -7.08
N TYR A 14 -3.32 5.97 -6.64
CA TYR A 14 -3.00 4.75 -7.36
C TYR A 14 -3.80 3.58 -6.79
N GLU A 15 -5.08 3.49 -7.11
CA GLU A 15 -5.93 2.46 -6.49
C GLU A 15 -5.55 1.04 -6.95
N LEU A 16 -4.96 0.25 -6.06
CA LEU A 16 -4.98 -1.21 -6.17
C LEU A 16 -6.37 -1.74 -5.77
N VAL A 17 -7.30 -1.73 -6.72
CA VAL A 17 -8.62 -2.36 -6.60
C VAL A 17 -8.54 -3.79 -7.11
N TYR A 18 -8.99 -4.74 -6.28
CA TYR A 18 -9.12 -6.14 -6.66
C TYR A 18 -9.82 -6.26 -8.04
N PRO A 19 -9.33 -7.09 -8.97
CA PRO A 19 -8.35 -8.17 -8.78
C PRO A 19 -6.88 -7.78 -9.00
N VAL A 20 -6.58 -6.49 -9.19
CA VAL A 20 -5.23 -6.03 -9.51
C VAL A 20 -4.34 -6.14 -8.27
N LYS A 21 -3.28 -6.96 -8.36
CA LYS A 21 -2.33 -7.24 -7.27
C LYS A 21 -1.03 -6.43 -7.38
N GLU A 22 -0.86 -5.71 -8.48
CA GLU A 22 0.36 -4.97 -8.82
C GLU A 22 0.01 -3.68 -9.56
N ALA A 23 0.76 -2.61 -9.32
CA ALA A 23 0.66 -1.36 -10.06
C ALA A 23 2.07 -0.82 -10.26
N SER A 24 2.31 -0.19 -11.41
CA SER A 24 3.55 0.53 -11.66
C SER A 24 3.38 1.99 -11.27
N ILE A 25 4.27 2.47 -10.40
CA ILE A 25 4.32 3.88 -9.98
C ILE A 25 5.67 4.48 -10.38
N SER A 26 5.68 5.74 -10.75
CA SER A 26 6.91 6.47 -11.09
C SER A 26 7.28 7.41 -9.95
N LEU A 27 8.25 7.02 -9.13
CA LEU A 27 8.76 7.83 -8.03
C LEU A 27 10.01 8.61 -8.45
N GLN A 28 10.12 9.86 -8.01
CA GLN A 28 11.31 10.69 -8.22
C GLN A 28 12.29 10.50 -7.07
N LYS A 29 13.57 10.26 -7.37
CA LYS A 29 14.60 9.86 -6.38
C LYS A 29 14.86 10.87 -5.26
N ASP A 30 14.57 12.15 -5.48
CA ASP A 30 14.84 13.22 -4.51
C ASP A 30 13.57 13.67 -3.75
N HIS A 31 12.53 12.83 -3.73
CA HIS A 31 11.27 13.13 -3.07
C HIS A 31 10.90 12.06 -2.05
N LEU A 32 10.39 12.51 -0.91
CA LEU A 32 9.80 11.67 0.12
C LEU A 32 8.34 11.41 -0.23
N TYR A 33 7.93 10.15 -0.18
CA TYR A 33 6.54 9.77 -0.44
C TYR A 33 5.95 9.10 0.81
N GLY A 34 4.68 9.35 1.07
CA GLY A 34 3.88 8.56 2.00
C GLY A 34 3.09 7.50 1.24
N PHE A 35 2.72 6.43 1.92
CA PHE A 35 1.70 5.52 1.41
C PHE A 35 0.72 5.12 2.51
N ASP A 36 -0.54 4.96 2.15
CA ASP A 36 -1.59 4.39 2.98
C ASP A 36 -2.03 3.06 2.35
N TYR A 37 -2.44 2.09 3.17
CA TYR A 37 -2.96 0.83 2.67
C TYR A 37 -4.21 0.39 3.44
N ASN A 38 -5.09 -0.29 2.71
CA ASN A 38 -6.26 -0.97 3.23
C ASN A 38 -6.44 -2.31 2.51
N ILE A 39 -6.36 -3.41 3.26
CA ILE A 39 -6.45 -4.77 2.77
C ILE A 39 -7.68 -5.42 3.42
N ALA A 40 -8.64 -5.81 2.58
CA ALA A 40 -9.78 -6.63 2.98
C ALA A 40 -9.57 -8.06 2.46
N ALA A 41 -9.51 -9.03 3.37
CA ALA A 41 -9.36 -10.44 3.05
C ALA A 41 -9.93 -11.30 4.20
N PRO A 42 -10.08 -12.63 4.02
CA PRO A 42 -10.45 -13.50 5.13
C PRO A 42 -9.54 -13.32 6.35
N LYS A 43 -10.09 -13.53 7.54
CA LYS A 43 -9.34 -13.42 8.79
C LYS A 43 -8.09 -14.29 8.76
N GLN A 44 -7.03 -13.83 9.42
CA GLN A 44 -5.75 -14.53 9.52
C GLN A 44 -5.03 -14.73 8.16
N THR A 45 -5.53 -14.15 7.06
CA THR A 45 -4.84 -14.16 5.77
C THR A 45 -3.53 -13.38 5.88
N PRO A 46 -2.38 -14.00 5.59
CA PRO A 46 -1.11 -13.29 5.54
C PRO A 46 -1.05 -12.39 4.30
N PHE A 47 -0.40 -11.24 4.44
CA PHE A 47 -0.14 -10.32 3.34
C PHE A 47 1.28 -9.76 3.41
N LYS A 48 1.78 -9.34 2.25
CA LYS A 48 3.01 -8.56 2.09
C LYS A 48 2.79 -7.50 1.02
N LEU A 49 3.25 -6.28 1.28
CA LEU A 49 3.29 -5.18 0.33
C LEU A 49 4.74 -5.00 -0.11
N PHE A 50 4.94 -4.94 -1.42
CA PHE A 50 6.25 -4.79 -2.03
C PHE A 50 6.32 -3.51 -2.85
N LEU A 51 7.49 -2.89 -2.86
CA LEU A 51 7.89 -1.93 -3.87
C LEU A 51 9.14 -2.50 -4.53
N ASP A 52 9.03 -2.84 -5.82
CA ASP A 52 10.01 -3.68 -6.51
C ASP A 52 10.29 -4.98 -5.72
N ASP A 53 11.52 -5.20 -5.27
CA ASP A 53 11.93 -6.35 -4.48
C ASP A 53 11.96 -6.09 -2.95
N GLU A 54 11.61 -4.87 -2.52
CA GLU A 54 11.64 -4.46 -1.12
C GLU A 54 10.29 -4.69 -0.43
N VAL A 55 10.33 -5.28 0.77
CA VAL A 55 9.14 -5.46 1.61
C VAL A 55 8.88 -4.18 2.40
N LEU A 56 7.79 -3.49 2.06
CA LEU A 56 7.36 -2.29 2.79
C LEU A 56 6.61 -2.65 4.07
N VAL A 57 5.69 -3.61 3.98
CA VAL A 57 4.84 -4.04 5.10
C VAL A 57 4.57 -5.53 4.99
N GLU A 58 4.64 -6.23 6.12
CA GLU A 58 4.16 -7.60 6.22
C GLU A 58 3.25 -7.78 7.45
N GLY A 59 2.27 -8.67 7.32
CA GLY A 59 1.35 -8.90 8.42
C GLY A 59 0.28 -9.94 8.11
N LYS A 60 -0.76 -9.93 8.95
CA LYS A 60 -1.96 -10.74 8.80
C LYS A 60 -3.20 -9.88 8.95
N VAL A 61 -4.25 -10.22 8.20
CA VAL A 61 -5.55 -9.58 8.36
C VAL A 61 -6.14 -9.96 9.72
N GLY A 62 -6.53 -8.94 10.49
CA GLY A 62 -7.07 -9.12 11.82
C GLY A 62 -8.45 -9.78 11.84
N GLU A 63 -8.98 -9.96 13.04
CA GLU A 63 -10.28 -10.62 13.27
C GLU A 63 -11.48 -9.88 12.65
N SER A 64 -11.31 -8.61 12.27
CA SER A 64 -12.32 -7.79 11.60
C SER A 64 -12.42 -8.04 10.09
N GLY A 65 -11.53 -8.83 9.50
CA GLY A 65 -11.50 -9.08 8.05
C GLY A 65 -10.93 -7.91 7.23
N TYR A 66 -10.35 -6.91 7.88
CA TYR A 66 -9.61 -5.84 7.22
C TYR A 66 -8.40 -5.41 8.07
N VAL A 67 -7.40 -4.84 7.41
CA VAL A 67 -6.21 -4.23 8.03
C VAL A 67 -5.85 -2.96 7.28
N ARG A 68 -5.48 -1.92 8.02
CA ARG A 68 -5.07 -0.63 7.48
C ARG A 68 -3.80 -0.15 8.15
N GLY A 69 -3.03 0.66 7.44
CA GLY A 69 -1.86 1.33 7.98
C GLY A 69 -1.28 2.31 6.98
N SER A 70 -0.14 2.88 7.32
CA SER A 70 0.58 3.83 6.49
C SER A 70 2.09 3.72 6.73
N GLY A 71 2.87 4.26 5.81
CA GLY A 71 4.32 4.31 5.87
C GLY A 71 4.90 5.40 4.97
N VAL A 72 6.24 5.44 4.91
CA VAL A 72 7.00 6.39 4.10
C VAL A 72 7.92 5.60 3.17
N LEU A 73 8.07 6.07 1.93
CA LEU A 73 8.96 5.58 0.89
C LEU A 73 10.09 6.60 0.65
#